data_AF-A0A519E4X0-F1
#
_entry.id   AF-A0A519E4X0-F1
#
_cell.length_a   1.000
_cell.length_b   1.000
_cell.length_c   1.000
_cell.angle_alpha   90.00
_cell.angle_beta   90.00
_cell.angle_gamma   90.00
#
_symmetry.space_group_name_H-M   'P 1'
#
loop_
_entity.id
_entity.type
_entity.pdbx_description
1 polymer ?
#
loop_
_entity_poly.entity_id
_entity_poly.type
_entity_poly.pdbx_seq_one_letter_code
_entity_poly.pdbx_strand_id
1 'polypeptide(L)'
;MKKSFAALAALAAALSAFSTSALAAGLTPLEQRWIAGMTPVLQHAKTAGMPVDIVVQPQDAPEAAPLALGFKDGRCKFVLSLRGNPEGDATTQRLPAGLEDSALELMAAHELGHCRRYLEGAWFNLPAGFSATPVPEGLSPDLQRAYVSMKSVRREEGYGDLVALGWTAQRHPDQYAALHAWLMQERSRDLLPGSHHDTLAWIKLARDPKALGSAPSMFDAALPVWQSGLNVDED
;
A
#
# COMPACT_ATOMS: atom_id res chain seq x y z
N MET A 1 -27.28 48.93 48.35
CA MET A 1 -26.72 48.36 47.10
C MET A 1 -25.69 47.27 47.41
N LYS A 2 -26.10 46.13 47.98
CA LYS A 2 -25.18 45.03 48.39
C LYS A 2 -25.71 43.62 48.08
N LYS A 3 -26.70 43.46 47.19
CA LYS A 3 -27.40 42.18 47.00
C LYS A 3 -27.43 41.65 45.56
N SER A 4 -26.59 42.16 44.65
CA SER A 4 -26.66 41.79 43.22
C SER A 4 -25.39 41.15 42.65
N PHE A 5 -24.33 40.97 43.45
CA PHE A 5 -23.07 40.38 42.97
C PHE A 5 -22.90 38.88 43.24
N ALA A 6 -23.78 38.26 44.04
CA ALA A 6 -23.61 36.85 44.42
C ALA A 6 -24.21 35.84 43.43
N ALA A 7 -25.10 36.27 42.52
CA ALA A 7 -25.81 35.35 41.62
C ALA A 7 -25.08 35.05 40.30
N LEU A 8 -24.11 35.89 39.89
CA LEU A 8 -23.33 35.65 38.66
C LEU A 8 -22.13 34.71 38.86
N ALA A 9 -21.67 34.49 40.09
CA ALA A 9 -20.54 33.60 40.35
C ALA A 9 -20.92 32.11 40.36
N ALA A 10 -22.19 31.77 40.58
CA ALA A 10 -22.64 30.39 40.68
C ALA A 10 -22.96 29.73 39.31
N LEU A 11 -23.19 30.53 38.26
CA LEU A 11 -23.49 30.00 36.92
C LEU A 11 -22.22 29.72 36.09
N ALA A 12 -21.08 30.33 36.45
CA ALA A 12 -19.80 30.11 35.77
C ALA A 12 -19.08 28.83 36.21
N ALA A 13 -19.38 28.31 37.41
CA ALA A 13 -18.73 27.10 37.95
C ALA A 13 -19.38 25.79 37.45
N ALA A 14 -20.61 25.83 36.93
CA ALA A 14 -21.34 24.62 36.50
C ALA A 14 -21.07 24.22 35.03
N LEU A 15 -20.44 25.09 34.23
CA LEU A 15 -20.13 24.83 32.81
C LEU A 15 -18.72 24.27 32.57
N SER A 16 -17.91 24.11 33.62
CA SER A 16 -16.52 23.62 33.51
C SER A 16 -16.38 22.09 33.62
N ALA A 17 -17.48 21.35 33.81
CA ALA A 17 -17.45 19.90 34.07
C ALA A 17 -17.77 19.02 32.84
N PHE A 18 -18.08 19.61 31.69
CA PHE A 18 -18.08 18.88 30.42
C PHE A 18 -16.74 19.07 29.73
N SER A 19 -15.68 18.59 30.38
CA SER A 19 -14.54 18.08 29.62
C SER A 19 -15.09 16.88 28.87
N THR A 20 -15.55 17.10 27.63
CA THR A 20 -15.53 16.01 26.66
C THR A 20 -14.08 15.55 26.65
N SER A 21 -13.80 14.44 27.33
CA SER A 21 -12.68 13.61 26.97
C SER A 21 -12.90 13.33 25.50
N ALA A 22 -12.26 14.13 24.64
CA ALA A 22 -11.96 13.69 23.30
C ALA A 22 -11.19 12.40 23.56
N LEU A 23 -11.90 11.27 23.50
CA LEU A 23 -11.26 9.99 23.29
C LEU A 23 -10.46 10.23 22.03
N ALA A 24 -9.16 10.51 22.17
CA ALA A 24 -8.24 10.25 21.09
C ALA A 24 -8.61 8.83 20.69
N ALA A 25 -9.23 8.67 19.52
CA ALA A 25 -9.70 7.37 19.08
C ALA A 25 -8.46 6.49 19.07
N GLY A 26 -8.36 5.64 20.10
CA GLY A 26 -7.18 4.82 20.29
C GLY A 26 -7.04 3.94 19.06
N LEU A 27 -5.81 3.68 18.67
CA LEU A 27 -5.55 2.65 17.67
C LEU A 27 -6.04 1.32 18.23
N THR A 28 -6.78 0.55 17.44
CA THR A 28 -7.14 -0.83 17.80
C THR A 28 -5.88 -1.69 17.86
N PRO A 29 -5.91 -2.87 18.52
CA PRO A 29 -4.77 -3.78 18.51
C PRO A 29 -4.32 -4.18 17.10
N LEU A 30 -5.28 -4.35 16.17
CA LEU A 30 -4.99 -4.67 14.77
C LEU A 30 -4.27 -3.51 14.06
N GLU A 31 -4.75 -2.27 14.27
CA GLU A 31 -4.09 -1.06 13.73
C GLU A 31 -2.67 -0.90 14.27
N GLN A 32 -2.48 -1.11 15.57
CA GLN A 32 -1.15 -1.07 16.19
C GLN A 32 -0.22 -2.13 15.60
N ARG A 33 -0.73 -3.36 15.38
CA ARG A 33 0.03 -4.47 14.80
C ARG A 33 0.51 -4.14 13.38
N TRP A 34 -0.38 -3.66 12.52
CA TRP A 34 -0.04 -3.29 11.15
C TRP A 34 0.95 -2.12 11.11
N ILE A 35 0.72 -1.06 11.91
CA ILE A 35 1.65 0.07 11.98
C ILE A 35 3.04 -0.39 12.47
N ALA A 36 3.11 -1.26 13.46
CA ALA A 36 4.37 -1.81 13.95
C ALA A 36 5.11 -2.58 12.84
N GLY A 37 4.43 -3.48 12.12
CA GLY A 37 5.02 -4.25 11.02
C GLY A 37 5.52 -3.38 9.86
N MET A 38 4.82 -2.29 9.53
CA MET A 38 5.23 -1.39 8.45
C MET A 38 6.32 -0.39 8.85
N THR A 39 6.63 -0.26 10.14
CA THR A 39 7.54 0.78 10.66
C THR A 39 8.92 0.78 10.00
N PRO A 40 9.57 -0.36 9.72
CA PRO A 40 10.88 -0.36 9.04
C PRO A 40 10.84 0.29 7.64
N VAL A 41 9.78 0.07 6.87
CA VAL A 41 9.59 0.67 5.55
C VAL A 41 9.32 2.17 5.68
N LEU A 42 8.50 2.59 6.64
CA LEU A 42 8.22 4.00 6.92
C LEU A 42 9.49 4.76 7.37
N GLN A 43 10.33 4.12 8.18
CA GLN A 43 11.63 4.66 8.56
C GLN A 43 12.55 4.81 7.34
N HIS A 44 12.57 3.81 6.44
CA HIS A 44 13.32 3.92 5.19
C HIS A 44 12.80 5.07 4.30
N ALA A 45 11.49 5.21 4.13
CA ALA A 45 10.89 6.33 3.39
C ALA A 45 11.35 7.67 3.97
N LYS A 46 11.33 7.79 5.31
CA LYS A 46 11.81 9.00 6.01
C LYS A 46 13.29 9.28 5.76
N THR A 47 14.16 8.27 5.82
CA THR A 47 15.61 8.46 5.58
C THR A 47 15.92 8.76 4.13
N ALA A 48 15.12 8.24 3.19
CA ALA A 48 15.18 8.56 1.77
C ALA A 48 14.54 9.91 1.40
N GLY A 49 13.97 10.65 2.37
CA GLY A 49 13.32 11.94 2.14
C GLY A 49 11.97 11.84 1.43
N MET A 50 11.35 10.67 1.39
CA MET A 50 10.03 10.48 0.76
C MET A 50 8.91 10.98 1.69
N PRO A 51 8.00 11.86 1.23
CA PRO A 51 6.93 12.41 2.05
C PRO A 51 5.75 11.44 2.20
N VAL A 52 5.89 10.46 3.11
CA VAL A 52 4.85 9.48 3.45
C VAL A 52 4.24 9.79 4.81
N ASP A 53 2.92 9.90 4.88
CA ASP A 53 2.15 9.97 6.13
C ASP A 53 1.30 8.71 6.31
N ILE A 54 0.92 8.41 7.55
CA ILE A 54 0.00 7.32 7.87
C ILE A 54 -1.38 7.91 8.18
N VAL A 55 -2.42 7.35 7.59
CA VAL A 55 -3.81 7.70 7.86
C VAL A 55 -4.53 6.44 8.27
N VAL A 56 -5.04 6.40 9.50
CA VAL A 56 -5.87 5.29 9.99
C VAL A 56 -7.33 5.74 9.90
N GLN A 57 -8.16 4.99 9.17
CA GLN A 57 -9.57 5.31 9.04
C GLN A 57 -10.30 5.03 10.36
N PRO A 58 -10.94 6.04 10.99
CA PRO A 58 -11.57 5.86 12.29
C PRO A 58 -12.92 5.12 12.22
N GLN A 59 -13.53 5.04 11.03
CA GLN A 59 -14.80 4.36 10.76
C GLN A 59 -14.61 2.98 10.14
N ASP A 60 -15.66 2.16 10.21
CA ASP A 60 -15.68 0.86 9.55
C ASP A 60 -15.53 0.99 8.02
N ALA A 61 -14.76 0.08 7.42
CA ALA A 61 -14.43 0.09 6.01
C ALA A 61 -14.44 -1.34 5.41
N PRO A 62 -15.61 -2.01 5.38
CA PRO A 62 -15.72 -3.45 5.06
C PRO A 62 -15.26 -3.84 3.66
N GLU A 63 -15.39 -2.92 2.69
CA GLU A 63 -15.07 -3.16 1.28
C GLU A 63 -13.75 -2.51 0.85
N ALA A 64 -13.02 -1.88 1.78
CA ALA A 64 -11.77 -1.21 1.45
C ALA A 64 -10.59 -2.20 1.47
N ALA A 65 -9.56 -1.92 0.69
CA ALA A 65 -8.27 -2.58 0.89
C ALA A 65 -7.75 -2.27 2.32
N PRO A 66 -7.25 -3.26 3.07
CA PRO A 66 -6.75 -3.07 4.44
C PRO A 66 -5.63 -2.03 4.53
N LEU A 67 -4.76 -2.02 3.52
CA LEU A 67 -3.73 -1.01 3.28
C LEU A 67 -3.87 -0.55 1.83
N ALA A 68 -3.80 0.75 1.61
CA ALA A 68 -3.76 1.34 0.28
C ALA A 68 -2.90 2.61 0.28
N LEU A 69 -2.45 3.03 -0.89
CA LEU A 69 -1.84 4.33 -1.09
C LEU A 69 -2.83 5.40 -1.53
N GLY A 70 -2.83 6.53 -0.83
CA GLY A 70 -3.46 7.77 -1.26
C GLY A 70 -2.46 8.88 -1.56
N PHE A 71 -2.89 9.88 -2.31
CA PHE A 71 -2.10 11.08 -2.60
C PHE A 71 -2.86 12.33 -2.21
N LYS A 72 -2.19 13.21 -1.45
CA LYS A 72 -2.79 14.50 -1.06
C LYS A 72 -1.71 15.53 -0.78
N ASP A 73 -1.86 16.72 -1.35
CA ASP A 73 -0.98 17.88 -1.14
C ASP A 73 0.51 17.58 -1.41
N GLY A 74 0.78 16.81 -2.48
CA GLY A 74 2.14 16.41 -2.86
C GLY A 74 2.77 15.34 -1.95
N ARG A 75 1.98 14.70 -1.09
CA ARG A 75 2.43 13.67 -0.15
C ARG A 75 1.70 12.35 -0.39
N CYS A 76 2.40 11.27 -0.14
CA CYS A 76 1.87 9.92 -0.12
C CYS A 76 1.23 9.61 1.24
N LYS A 77 0.16 8.83 1.25
CA LYS A 77 -0.60 8.45 2.44
C LYS A 77 -0.74 6.93 2.48
N PHE A 78 -0.16 6.26 3.46
CA PHE A 78 -0.52 4.89 3.77
C PHE A 78 -1.85 4.91 4.51
N VAL A 79 -2.90 4.49 3.84
CA VAL A 79 -4.27 4.49 4.36
C VAL A 79 -4.57 3.10 4.91
N LEU A 80 -4.72 2.98 6.23
CA LEU A 80 -5.13 1.76 6.90
C LEU A 80 -6.64 1.78 7.12
N SER A 81 -7.32 0.74 6.64
CA SER A 81 -8.79 0.62 6.66
C SER A 81 -9.19 -0.64 7.42
N LEU A 82 -8.82 -0.75 8.70
CA LEU A 82 -8.84 -2.04 9.42
C LEU A 82 -10.10 -2.26 10.28
N ARG A 83 -10.85 -1.21 10.61
CA ARG A 83 -12.07 -1.34 11.43
C ARG A 83 -13.20 -1.94 10.60
N GLY A 84 -13.87 -2.95 11.15
CA GLY A 84 -14.95 -3.64 10.46
C GLY A 84 -14.56 -4.19 9.08
N ASN A 85 -13.26 -4.44 8.83
CA ASN A 85 -12.75 -4.91 7.55
C ASN A 85 -12.38 -6.40 7.63
N PRO A 86 -13.23 -7.29 7.09
CA PRO A 86 -12.98 -8.73 7.12
C PRO A 86 -11.68 -9.14 6.41
N GLU A 87 -11.28 -8.43 5.36
CA GLU A 87 -10.05 -8.73 4.64
C GLU A 87 -8.79 -8.34 5.43
N GLY A 88 -8.88 -7.33 6.31
CA GLY A 88 -7.78 -6.98 7.22
C GLY A 88 -7.51 -8.09 8.23
N ASP A 89 -8.57 -8.64 8.82
CA ASP A 89 -8.49 -9.80 9.71
C ASP A 89 -8.02 -11.05 8.97
N ALA A 90 -8.61 -11.33 7.80
CA ALA A 90 -8.29 -12.51 7.02
C ALA A 90 -6.83 -12.47 6.49
N THR A 91 -6.35 -11.32 6.04
CA THR A 91 -4.93 -11.14 5.67
C THR A 91 -4.02 -11.46 6.85
N THR A 92 -4.34 -10.95 8.04
CA THR A 92 -3.56 -11.19 9.26
C THR A 92 -3.48 -12.69 9.59
N GLN A 93 -4.57 -13.43 9.39
CA GLN A 93 -4.63 -14.89 9.61
C GLN A 93 -3.85 -15.69 8.55
N ARG A 94 -3.67 -15.13 7.35
CA ARG A 94 -2.96 -15.77 6.23
C ARG A 94 -1.48 -15.41 6.17
N LEU A 95 -0.99 -14.51 7.04
CA LEU A 95 0.43 -14.21 7.10
C LEU A 95 1.21 -15.50 7.42
N PRO A 96 2.38 -15.73 6.81
CA PRO A 96 3.14 -16.94 7.08
C PRO A 96 3.62 -16.94 8.53
N ALA A 97 3.44 -18.06 9.23
CA ALA A 97 3.78 -18.20 10.64
C ALA A 97 5.25 -17.86 10.90
N GLY A 98 5.50 -16.93 11.82
CA GLY A 98 6.84 -16.45 12.16
C GLY A 98 7.45 -15.45 11.18
N LEU A 99 6.72 -15.07 10.11
CA LEU A 99 7.14 -14.07 9.12
C LEU A 99 6.17 -12.89 9.05
N GLU A 100 5.29 -12.74 10.04
CA GLU A 100 4.20 -11.77 10.01
C GLU A 100 4.71 -10.33 9.89
N ASP A 101 5.81 -10.00 10.58
CA ASP A 101 6.40 -8.66 10.52
C ASP A 101 6.98 -8.39 9.12
N SER A 102 7.78 -9.31 8.58
CA SER A 102 8.38 -9.14 7.25
C SER A 102 7.35 -9.19 6.11
N ALA A 103 6.23 -9.88 6.29
CA ALA A 103 5.12 -9.87 5.35
C ALA A 103 4.38 -8.51 5.36
N LEU A 104 4.19 -7.90 6.53
CA LEU A 104 3.67 -6.53 6.63
C LEU A 104 4.65 -5.50 6.06
N GLU A 105 5.96 -5.69 6.23
CA GLU A 105 6.97 -4.88 5.54
C GLU A 105 6.87 -5.04 4.02
N LEU A 106 6.70 -6.25 3.50
CA LEU A 106 6.52 -6.51 2.07
C LEU A 106 5.32 -5.73 1.53
N MET A 107 4.16 -5.79 2.19
CA MET A 107 2.98 -5.02 1.79
C MET A 107 3.22 -3.50 1.83
N ALA A 108 3.91 -2.99 2.86
CA ALA A 108 4.27 -1.58 2.92
C ALA A 108 5.25 -1.17 1.81
N ALA A 109 6.22 -2.01 1.48
CA ALA A 109 7.18 -1.74 0.42
C ALA A 109 6.51 -1.70 -0.95
N HIS A 110 5.46 -2.50 -1.17
CA HIS A 110 4.60 -2.42 -2.35
C HIS A 110 4.01 -1.02 -2.50
N GLU A 111 3.31 -0.51 -1.47
CA GLU A 111 2.74 0.84 -1.49
C GLU A 111 3.80 1.94 -1.61
N LEU A 112 5.00 1.70 -1.06
CA LEU A 112 6.10 2.66 -1.21
C LEU A 112 6.62 2.71 -2.66
N GLY A 113 6.55 1.60 -3.40
CA GLY A 113 6.82 1.55 -4.83
C GLY A 113 5.91 2.48 -5.62
N HIS A 114 4.61 2.40 -5.34
CA HIS A 114 3.63 3.30 -5.92
C HIS A 114 3.90 4.77 -5.60
N CYS A 115 4.24 5.06 -4.34
CA CYS A 115 4.59 6.40 -3.91
C CYS A 115 5.79 6.95 -4.69
N ARG A 116 6.83 6.13 -4.90
CA ARG A 116 8.01 6.52 -5.66
C ARG A 116 7.64 6.99 -7.07
N ARG A 117 6.86 6.19 -7.80
CA ARG A 117 6.46 6.52 -9.17
C ARG A 117 5.55 7.75 -9.25
N TYR A 118 4.68 7.93 -8.27
CA TYR A 118 3.89 9.16 -8.17
C TYR A 118 4.77 10.41 -7.99
N LEU A 119 5.73 10.37 -7.06
CA LEU A 119 6.63 11.50 -6.81
C LEU A 119 7.53 11.83 -8.01
N GLU A 120 7.85 10.85 -8.84
CA GLU A 120 8.58 11.03 -10.10
C GLU A 120 7.71 11.51 -11.27
N GLY A 121 6.39 11.66 -11.08
CA GLY A 121 5.45 11.98 -12.16
C GLY A 121 5.27 10.84 -13.17
N ALA A 122 5.63 9.62 -12.78
CA ALA A 122 5.60 8.42 -13.62
C ALA A 122 4.36 7.54 -13.35
N TRP A 123 3.46 7.93 -12.45
CA TRP A 123 2.24 7.17 -12.10
C TRP A 123 1.46 6.73 -13.34
N PHE A 124 1.21 5.43 -13.48
CA PHE A 124 0.58 4.77 -14.64
C PHE A 124 1.29 4.91 -16.01
N ASN A 125 2.35 5.70 -16.11
CA ASN A 125 3.11 5.91 -17.34
C ASN A 125 4.07 4.75 -17.61
N LEU A 126 4.17 4.38 -18.89
CA LEU A 126 5.18 3.43 -19.35
C LEU A 126 6.56 4.08 -19.40
N PRO A 127 7.65 3.32 -19.18
CA PRO A 127 9.00 3.82 -19.36
C PRO A 127 9.29 4.09 -20.84
N ALA A 128 10.28 4.94 -21.11
CA ALA A 128 10.69 5.25 -22.48
C ALA A 128 11.04 3.97 -23.26
N GLY A 129 10.61 3.89 -24.52
CA GLY A 129 10.79 2.71 -25.38
C GLY A 129 9.63 1.71 -25.35
N PHE A 130 8.68 1.86 -24.42
CA PHE A 130 7.46 1.05 -24.36
C PHE A 130 6.25 1.83 -24.87
N SER A 131 5.29 1.11 -25.44
CA SER A 131 4.00 1.64 -25.87
C SER A 131 2.91 0.68 -25.43
N ALA A 132 1.74 1.22 -25.06
CA ALA A 132 0.64 0.39 -24.64
C ALA A 132 0.09 -0.42 -25.83
N THR A 133 -0.24 -1.69 -25.62
CA THR A 133 -0.95 -2.52 -26.61
C THR A 133 -2.24 -1.82 -27.04
N PRO A 134 -2.58 -1.87 -28.34
CA PRO A 134 -3.84 -1.34 -28.83
C PRO A 134 -5.04 -1.94 -28.08
N VAL A 135 -6.02 -1.07 -27.79
CA VAL A 135 -7.28 -1.52 -27.20
C VAL A 135 -8.00 -2.45 -28.18
N PRO A 136 -8.57 -3.59 -27.73
CA PRO A 136 -9.30 -4.50 -28.59
C PRO A 136 -10.40 -3.81 -29.40
N GLU A 137 -10.51 -4.17 -30.69
CA GLU A 137 -11.56 -3.68 -31.57
C GLU A 137 -12.96 -4.12 -31.11
N GLY A 138 -13.99 -3.36 -31.48
CA GLY A 138 -15.39 -3.70 -31.17
C GLY A 138 -15.85 -3.39 -29.74
N LEU A 139 -14.97 -2.91 -28.86
CA LEU A 139 -15.36 -2.42 -27.54
C LEU A 139 -16.10 -1.07 -27.62
N SER A 140 -17.13 -0.92 -26.79
CA SER A 140 -17.77 0.39 -26.58
C SER A 140 -16.78 1.39 -25.95
N PRO A 141 -16.97 2.71 -26.11
CA PRO A 141 -16.05 3.69 -25.55
C PRO A 141 -15.79 3.54 -24.04
N ASP A 142 -16.79 3.11 -23.28
CA ASP A 142 -16.68 2.92 -21.83
C ASP A 142 -15.80 1.70 -21.50
N LEU A 143 -15.97 0.60 -22.26
CA LEU A 143 -15.13 -0.58 -22.13
C LEU A 143 -13.69 -0.32 -22.58
N GLN A 144 -13.48 0.53 -23.59
CA GLN A 144 -12.14 0.96 -23.98
C GLN A 144 -11.42 1.68 -22.84
N ARG A 145 -12.11 2.63 -22.16
CA ARG A 145 -11.55 3.34 -20.99
C ARG A 145 -11.29 2.39 -19.82
N ALA A 146 -12.21 1.47 -19.55
CA ALA A 146 -12.02 0.47 -18.50
C ALA A 146 -10.83 -0.45 -18.79
N TYR A 147 -10.65 -0.87 -20.04
CA TYR A 147 -9.51 -1.69 -20.47
C TYR A 147 -8.17 -0.97 -20.27
N VAL A 148 -8.06 0.27 -20.74
CA VAL A 148 -6.84 1.09 -20.56
C VAL A 148 -6.53 1.30 -19.09
N SER A 149 -7.55 1.64 -18.29
CA SER A 149 -7.41 1.80 -16.83
C SER A 149 -6.90 0.52 -16.19
N MET A 150 -7.57 -0.61 -16.44
CA MET A 150 -7.17 -1.91 -15.92
C MET A 150 -5.71 -2.25 -16.27
N LYS A 151 -5.30 -2.09 -17.54
CA LYS A 151 -3.92 -2.38 -17.96
C LYS A 151 -2.91 -1.48 -17.27
N SER A 152 -3.22 -0.19 -17.12
CA SER A 152 -2.35 0.74 -16.42
C SER A 152 -2.17 0.40 -14.94
N VAL A 153 -3.25 0.03 -14.25
CA VAL A 153 -3.20 -0.42 -12.85
C VAL A 153 -2.44 -1.74 -12.75
N ARG A 154 -2.68 -2.69 -13.66
CA ARG A 154 -1.97 -3.99 -13.67
C ARG A 154 -0.45 -3.83 -13.70
N ARG A 155 0.05 -2.97 -14.59
CA ARG A 155 1.49 -2.68 -14.68
C ARG A 155 2.01 -2.03 -13.41
N GLU A 156 1.25 -1.10 -12.85
CA GLU A 156 1.61 -0.40 -11.63
C GLU A 156 1.70 -1.38 -10.45
N GLU A 157 0.71 -2.26 -10.28
CA GLU A 157 0.70 -3.33 -9.27
C GLU A 157 1.89 -4.29 -9.44
N GLY A 158 2.22 -4.66 -10.68
CA GLY A 158 3.39 -5.48 -10.99
C GLY A 158 4.71 -4.81 -10.59
N TYR A 159 4.81 -3.49 -10.74
CA TYR A 159 5.95 -2.73 -10.21
C TYR A 159 5.98 -2.73 -8.68
N GLY A 160 4.85 -2.48 -8.03
CA GLY A 160 4.72 -2.54 -6.57
C GLY A 160 5.19 -3.88 -5.99
N ASP A 161 4.76 -5.00 -6.60
CA ASP A 161 5.16 -6.34 -6.18
C ASP A 161 6.67 -6.56 -6.31
N LEU A 162 7.30 -6.04 -7.36
CA LEU A 162 8.74 -6.15 -7.55
C LEU A 162 9.53 -5.27 -6.57
N VAL A 163 9.02 -4.08 -6.22
CA VAL A 163 9.61 -3.24 -5.16
C VAL A 163 9.55 -3.97 -3.81
N ALA A 164 8.43 -4.62 -3.52
CA ALA A 164 8.26 -5.40 -2.30
C ALA A 164 9.22 -6.59 -2.20
N LEU A 165 9.41 -7.31 -3.32
CA LEU A 165 10.42 -8.37 -3.41
C LEU A 165 11.85 -7.80 -3.34
N GLY A 166 12.12 -6.65 -3.96
CA GLY A 166 13.39 -5.94 -3.82
C GLY A 166 13.73 -5.59 -2.37
N TRP A 167 12.75 -5.10 -1.61
CA TRP A 167 12.88 -4.85 -0.18
C TRP A 167 13.22 -6.13 0.57
N THR A 168 12.46 -7.18 0.31
CA THR A 168 12.65 -8.50 0.94
C THR A 168 14.03 -9.07 0.65
N ALA A 169 14.51 -9.01 -0.60
CA ALA A 169 15.82 -9.51 -0.98
C ALA A 169 16.96 -8.77 -0.25
N GLN A 170 16.79 -7.47 0.03
CA GLN A 170 17.80 -6.65 0.70
C GLN A 170 17.78 -6.77 2.22
N ARG A 171 16.59 -6.90 2.83
CA ARG A 171 16.41 -6.85 4.29
C ARG A 171 16.22 -8.21 4.93
N HIS A 172 15.59 -9.12 4.21
CA HIS A 172 15.21 -10.45 4.70
C HIS A 172 15.62 -11.55 3.71
N PRO A 173 16.89 -11.62 3.28
CA PRO A 173 17.33 -12.56 2.24
C PRO A 173 17.03 -14.02 2.61
N ASP A 174 17.16 -14.38 3.88
CA ASP A 174 16.89 -15.74 4.38
C ASP A 174 15.39 -16.11 4.35
N GLN A 175 14.50 -15.12 4.28
CA GLN A 175 13.04 -15.30 4.26
C GLN A 175 12.45 -15.16 2.85
N TYR A 176 13.28 -14.77 1.87
CA TYR A 176 12.83 -14.40 0.52
C TYR A 176 11.96 -15.48 -0.13
N ALA A 177 12.41 -16.73 -0.10
CA ALA A 177 11.69 -17.82 -0.76
C ALA A 177 10.28 -18.03 -0.17
N ALA A 178 10.14 -17.89 1.15
CA ALA A 178 8.85 -18.04 1.82
C ALA A 178 7.91 -16.87 1.54
N LEU A 179 8.42 -15.64 1.61
CA LEU A 179 7.64 -14.42 1.32
C LEU A 179 7.25 -14.31 -0.15
N HIS A 180 8.14 -14.72 -1.08
CA HIS A 180 7.82 -14.85 -2.50
C HIS A 180 6.69 -15.86 -2.74
N ALA A 181 6.79 -17.04 -2.12
CA ALA A 181 5.77 -18.08 -2.25
C ALA A 181 4.41 -17.65 -1.67
N TRP A 182 4.42 -16.87 -0.57
CA TRP A 182 3.22 -16.28 -0.01
C TRP A 182 2.60 -15.22 -0.93
N LEU A 183 3.40 -14.29 -1.47
CA LEU A 183 2.92 -13.27 -2.40
C LEU A 183 2.31 -13.92 -3.68
N MET A 184 2.95 -14.97 -4.19
CA MET A 184 2.41 -15.79 -5.27
C MET A 184 1.03 -16.37 -4.94
N GLN A 185 0.82 -16.83 -3.70
CA GLN A 185 -0.46 -17.38 -3.25
C GLN A 185 -1.52 -16.27 -3.11
N GLU A 186 -1.18 -15.14 -2.50
CA GLU A 186 -2.11 -14.01 -2.35
C GLU A 186 -2.59 -13.50 -3.72
N ARG A 187 -1.68 -13.33 -4.69
CA ARG A 187 -2.05 -12.92 -6.07
C ARG A 187 -2.80 -14.00 -6.86
N SER A 188 -2.74 -15.26 -6.43
CA SER A 188 -3.43 -16.37 -7.11
C SER A 188 -4.80 -16.71 -6.54
N ARG A 189 -5.13 -16.27 -5.32
CA ARG A 189 -6.32 -16.71 -4.58
C ARG A 189 -7.63 -16.44 -5.34
N ASP A 190 -7.78 -15.21 -5.81
CA ASP A 190 -8.98 -14.72 -6.51
C ASP A 190 -8.63 -14.28 -7.94
N LEU A 191 -7.69 -15.01 -8.57
CA LEU A 191 -7.12 -14.64 -9.85
C LEU A 191 -8.19 -14.58 -10.95
N LEU A 192 -8.38 -13.37 -11.47
CA LEU A 192 -9.03 -13.14 -12.76
C LEU A 192 -7.93 -12.85 -13.79
N PRO A 193 -7.71 -13.74 -14.78
CA PRO A 193 -6.69 -13.53 -15.80
C PRO A 193 -6.84 -12.19 -16.51
N GLY A 194 -5.73 -11.45 -16.61
CA GLY A 194 -5.69 -10.12 -17.20
C GLY A 194 -6.38 -9.04 -16.38
N SER A 195 -6.70 -9.27 -15.10
CA SER A 195 -7.18 -8.21 -14.19
C SER A 195 -6.03 -7.34 -13.66
N HIS A 196 -6.37 -6.28 -12.94
CA HIS A 196 -5.39 -5.37 -12.34
C HIS A 196 -4.50 -6.05 -11.28
N HIS A 197 -4.95 -7.12 -10.63
CA HIS A 197 -4.14 -7.89 -9.67
C HIS A 197 -3.49 -9.16 -10.28
N ASP A 198 -3.64 -9.41 -11.59
CA ASP A 198 -2.93 -10.49 -12.27
C ASP A 198 -1.46 -10.10 -12.54
N THR A 199 -0.64 -10.09 -11.50
CA THR A 199 0.78 -9.69 -11.54
C THR A 199 1.75 -10.88 -11.58
N LEU A 200 1.23 -12.10 -11.70
CA LEU A 200 2.00 -13.34 -11.56
C LEU A 200 3.16 -13.45 -12.55
N ALA A 201 3.05 -12.84 -13.74
CA ALA A 201 4.13 -12.80 -14.72
C ALA A 201 5.37 -12.09 -14.15
N TRP A 202 5.21 -10.94 -13.50
CA TRP A 202 6.31 -10.20 -12.87
C TRP A 202 6.88 -10.93 -11.66
N ILE A 203 6.02 -11.43 -10.76
CA ILE A 203 6.50 -12.13 -9.55
C ILE A 203 7.33 -13.37 -9.93
N LYS A 204 6.96 -14.08 -11.00
CA LYS A 204 7.74 -15.24 -11.51
C LYS A 204 9.13 -14.85 -12.00
N LEU A 205 9.30 -13.68 -12.62
CA LEU A 205 10.61 -13.18 -13.05
C LEU A 205 11.56 -12.97 -11.87
N ALA A 206 11.00 -12.62 -10.70
CA ALA A 206 11.74 -12.44 -9.46
C ALA A 206 11.76 -13.70 -8.58
N ARG A 207 11.55 -14.92 -9.10
CA ARG A 207 11.61 -16.14 -8.27
C ARG A 207 12.98 -16.35 -7.63
N ASP A 208 14.06 -16.10 -8.37
CA ASP A 208 15.41 -16.04 -7.82
C ASP A 208 15.71 -14.59 -7.44
N PRO A 209 16.04 -14.28 -6.16
CA PRO A 209 16.33 -12.92 -5.75
C PRO A 209 17.52 -12.29 -6.50
N LYS A 210 18.37 -13.09 -7.16
CA LYS A 210 19.43 -12.57 -8.05
C LYS A 210 18.90 -11.76 -9.22
N ALA A 211 17.66 -11.98 -9.66
CA ALA A 211 17.03 -11.19 -10.71
C ALA A 211 16.87 -9.71 -10.32
N LEU A 212 16.76 -9.43 -9.01
CA LEU A 212 16.67 -8.08 -8.43
C LEU A 212 18.07 -7.44 -8.25
N GLY A 213 19.14 -8.17 -8.56
CA GLY A 213 20.52 -7.68 -8.56
C GLY A 213 21.04 -7.23 -7.20
N SER A 214 22.07 -6.39 -7.23
CA SER A 214 22.66 -5.72 -6.05
C SER A 214 22.44 -4.20 -6.10
N ALA A 215 21.31 -3.79 -6.69
CA ALA A 215 20.99 -2.39 -6.88
C ALA A 215 20.91 -1.64 -5.53
N PRO A 216 21.26 -0.35 -5.50
CA PRO A 216 21.40 0.41 -4.24
C PRO A 216 20.08 0.65 -3.51
N SER A 217 18.94 0.51 -4.18
CA SER A 217 17.60 0.62 -3.58
C SER A 217 16.66 -0.44 -4.14
N MET A 218 15.56 -0.73 -3.44
CA MET A 218 14.55 -1.66 -3.95
C MET A 218 13.84 -1.14 -5.21
N PHE A 219 13.80 0.18 -5.42
CA PHE A 219 13.24 0.80 -6.62
C PHE A 219 14.12 0.50 -7.85
N ASP A 220 15.44 0.68 -7.69
CA ASP A 220 16.42 0.41 -8.74
C ASP A 220 16.49 -1.10 -9.07
N ALA A 221 16.29 -1.95 -8.05
CA ALA A 221 16.21 -3.39 -8.22
C ALA A 221 14.97 -3.84 -9.02
N ALA A 222 13.82 -3.20 -8.77
CA ALA A 222 12.55 -3.57 -9.38
C ALA A 222 12.45 -3.17 -10.86
N LEU A 223 12.96 -1.98 -11.21
CA LEU A 223 12.80 -1.39 -12.54
C LEU A 223 13.18 -2.30 -13.73
N PRO A 224 14.38 -2.93 -13.78
CA PRO A 224 14.75 -3.78 -14.91
C PRO A 224 13.91 -5.06 -15.02
N VAL A 225 13.48 -5.62 -13.88
CA VAL A 225 12.60 -6.80 -13.85
C VAL A 225 11.20 -6.41 -14.33
N TRP A 226 10.72 -5.23 -13.92
CA TRP A 226 9.43 -4.71 -14.35
C TRP A 226 9.39 -4.49 -15.87
N GLN A 227 10.41 -3.85 -16.42
CA GLN A 227 10.58 -3.66 -17.88
C GLN A 227 10.61 -4.99 -18.63
N SER A 228 11.23 -6.02 -18.07
CA SER A 228 11.25 -7.36 -18.68
C SER A 228 9.84 -7.97 -18.75
N GLY A 229 9.02 -7.78 -17.71
CA GLY A 229 7.63 -8.25 -17.73
C GLY A 229 6.70 -7.39 -18.59
N LEU A 230 7.01 -6.11 -18.81
CA LEU A 230 6.27 -5.25 -19.75
C LEU A 230 6.35 -5.79 -21.19
N ASN A 231 7.46 -6.39 -21.61
CA ASN A 231 7.54 -7.00 -22.94
C ASN A 231 6.47 -8.09 -23.09
N VAL A 232 6.31 -8.95 -22.08
CA VAL A 232 5.32 -10.05 -22.13
C VAL A 232 3.89 -9.55 -21.99
N ASP A 233 3.66 -8.48 -21.23
CA ASP A 233 2.30 -7.94 -21.02
C ASP A 233 1.84 -7.03 -22.18
N GLU A 234 2.77 -6.40 -22.90
CA GLU A 234 2.46 -5.48 -24.01
C GLU A 234 2.61 -6.09 -25.42
N ASP A 235 3.26 -7.26 -25.55
CA ASP A 235 3.28 -8.09 -26.76
C ASP A 235 1.91 -8.74 -27.05
#